data_AF-A0A453NFD2-F1
#
_entry.id   AF-A0A453NFD2-F1
#
_cell.length_a   1.000
_cell.length_b   1.000
_cell.length_c   1.000
_cell.angle_alpha   90.00
_cell.angle_beta   90.00
_cell.angle_gamma   90.00
#
_symmetry.space_group_name_H-M   'P 1'
#
loop_
_entity.id
_entity.type
_entity.pdbx_description
1 polymer ?
#
loop_
_entity_poly.entity_id
_entity_poly.type
_entity_poly.pdbx_seq_one_letter_code
_entity_poly.pdbx_strand_id
1 'polypeptide(L)'
;TISGWFNARSESVKEKASFRRLIPKNRCLVAVEGFYEWKKDGSRKQPYYIHFRDERPLVFAALFDTWTNSEGETLHTFTILTTHVSTSLKWLHDRMPVILGDEDSVNAWLNNSSVKLEEITVPYEGTDLVWYPVTTAMGKTSFQGPDCIKEVKIGPSEKPISNFFTKKAAGPVKSEKASGEFAETQAFKTAKEESDDDSGENPSNKTEKIHQTSTVVKDEPVTLDPQVFYKADEGIKKEDGMLPDDPVEERDPFSIK
;
A
#
# COMPACT_ATOMS: atom_id res chain seq x y z
N THR A 1 -5.94 19.60 5.49
CA THR A 1 -4.76 18.94 4.88
C THR A 1 -4.62 19.40 3.44
N ILE A 2 -3.40 19.76 3.03
CA ILE A 2 -3.07 20.08 1.63
C ILE A 2 -3.30 18.80 0.81
N SER A 3 -4.27 18.83 -0.09
CA SER A 3 -4.64 17.72 -0.97
C SER A 3 -3.48 17.40 -1.92
N GLY A 4 -2.68 16.37 -1.62
CA GLY A 4 -1.65 15.88 -2.55
C GLY A 4 -0.50 15.09 -1.94
N TRP A 5 -0.26 15.15 -0.62
CA TRP A 5 0.87 14.48 0.03
C TRP A 5 0.44 13.54 1.15
N PHE A 6 -0.29 12.47 0.80
CA PHE A 6 -0.52 11.38 1.77
C PHE A 6 0.70 10.43 1.84
N ASN A 7 1.26 10.09 0.67
CA ASN A 7 2.39 9.18 0.54
C ASN A 7 3.59 9.87 -0.15
N ALA A 8 4.80 9.48 0.27
CA ALA A 8 6.05 9.85 -0.39
C ALA A 8 6.69 8.62 -1.05
N ARG A 9 7.12 8.73 -2.31
CA ARG A 9 7.82 7.64 -3.01
C ARG A 9 9.28 7.63 -2.56
N SER A 10 9.75 6.51 -2.01
CA SER A 10 11.12 6.37 -1.49
C SER A 10 12.18 6.67 -2.55
N GLU A 11 11.90 6.37 -3.82
CA GLU A 11 12.84 6.57 -4.93
C GLU A 11 13.13 8.06 -5.20
N SER A 12 12.19 8.95 -4.89
CA SER A 12 12.30 10.40 -5.18
C SER A 12 12.27 11.27 -3.92
N VAL A 13 12.24 10.67 -2.74
CA VAL A 13 12.06 11.39 -1.46
C VAL A 13 13.24 12.33 -1.16
N LYS A 14 14.43 12.00 -1.64
CA LYS A 14 15.63 12.85 -1.54
C LYS A 14 15.64 14.02 -2.52
N GLU A 15 14.82 14.00 -3.57
CA GLU A 15 14.82 15.05 -4.60
C GLU A 15 13.84 16.17 -4.23
N LYS A 16 12.71 15.80 -3.61
CA LYS A 16 11.65 16.74 -3.24
C LYS A 16 12.00 17.50 -1.98
N ALA A 17 12.17 18.83 -2.09
CA ALA A 17 12.55 19.69 -0.96
C ALA A 17 11.64 19.56 0.27
N SER A 18 10.34 19.33 0.06
CA SER A 18 9.35 19.11 1.12
C SER A 18 9.67 17.89 2.01
N PHE A 19 10.25 16.83 1.43
CA PHE A 19 10.59 15.59 2.15
C PHE A 19 12.08 15.49 2.49
N ARG A 20 12.97 15.94 1.60
CA ARG A 20 14.43 15.85 1.77
C ARG A 20 14.88 16.42 3.12
N ARG A 21 14.29 17.55 3.54
CA ARG A 21 14.63 18.20 4.82
C ARG A 21 14.25 17.38 6.05
N LEU A 22 13.30 16.46 5.92
CA LEU A 22 12.75 15.66 7.03
C LEU A 22 13.57 14.40 7.27
N ILE A 23 14.15 13.80 6.22
CA ILE A 23 14.88 12.52 6.29
C ILE A 23 15.93 12.47 7.42
N PRO A 24 16.71 13.53 7.72
CA PRO A 24 17.75 13.45 8.73
C PRO A 24 17.24 13.46 10.18
N LYS A 25 16.06 14.03 10.45
CA LYS A 25 15.62 14.37 11.83
C LYS A 25 14.18 14.00 12.16
N ASN A 26 13.34 13.77 11.17
CA ASN A 26 11.91 13.64 11.33
C ASN A 26 11.40 12.31 10.76
N ARG A 27 12.10 11.23 11.08
CA ARG A 27 11.66 9.86 10.80
C ARG A 27 10.80 9.36 11.96
N CYS A 28 9.73 8.65 11.62
CA CYS A 28 8.82 8.04 12.58
C CYS A 28 8.35 6.68 12.05
N LEU A 29 7.63 5.96 12.91
CA LEU A 29 6.98 4.69 12.59
C LEU A 29 5.47 4.91 12.56
N VAL A 30 4.79 4.23 11.65
CA VAL A 30 3.32 4.11 11.67
C VAL A 30 2.98 2.64 11.86
N ALA A 31 2.43 2.30 13.02
CA ALA A 31 1.98 0.95 13.34
C ALA A 31 0.49 0.79 13.01
N VAL A 32 0.14 -0.29 12.31
CA VAL A 32 -1.24 -0.63 11.93
C VAL A 32 -1.46 -2.15 12.02
N GLU A 33 -2.70 -2.58 12.23
CA GLU A 33 -3.06 -4.00 12.17
C GLU A 33 -2.97 -4.55 10.74
N GLY A 34 -3.19 -3.69 9.75
CA GLY A 34 -3.19 -4.01 8.33
C GLY A 34 -3.46 -2.78 7.48
N PHE A 35 -3.41 -2.94 6.17
CA PHE A 35 -3.79 -1.90 5.22
C PHE A 35 -4.68 -2.45 4.12
N TYR A 36 -5.37 -1.56 3.43
CA TYR A 36 -6.24 -1.91 2.31
C TYR A 36 -5.59 -1.53 1.00
N GLU A 37 -5.77 -2.36 -0.03
CA GLU A 37 -5.41 -2.03 -1.39
C GLU A 37 -6.49 -2.51 -2.37
N TRP A 38 -6.76 -1.73 -3.41
CA TRP A 38 -7.87 -1.98 -4.33
C TRP A 38 -7.38 -2.57 -5.65
N LYS A 39 -7.70 -3.85 -5.87
CA LYS A 39 -7.55 -4.46 -7.19
C LYS A 39 -8.51 -3.79 -8.17
N LYS A 40 -7.96 -3.22 -9.24
CA LYS A 40 -8.73 -2.70 -10.36
C LYS A 40 -9.00 -3.83 -11.36
N ASP A 41 -10.26 -4.00 -11.73
CA ASP A 41 -10.72 -4.92 -12.78
C ASP A 41 -11.73 -4.17 -13.67
N GLY A 42 -11.21 -3.57 -14.74
CA GLY A 42 -11.95 -2.60 -15.56
C GLY A 42 -12.43 -1.42 -14.71
N SER A 43 -13.75 -1.18 -14.68
CA SER A 43 -14.37 -0.12 -13.88
C SER A 43 -14.59 -0.49 -12.42
N ARG A 44 -14.40 -1.76 -12.05
CA ARG A 44 -14.67 -2.25 -10.70
C ARG A 44 -13.40 -2.22 -9.86
N LYS A 45 -13.58 -1.94 -8.56
CA LYS A 45 -12.51 -1.99 -7.57
C LYS A 45 -12.89 -2.95 -6.47
N GLN A 46 -12.04 -3.96 -6.23
CA GLN A 46 -12.19 -4.90 -5.14
C GLN A 46 -11.13 -4.60 -4.08
N PRO A 47 -11.50 -4.12 -2.88
CA PRO A 47 -10.55 -3.95 -1.78
C PRO A 47 -10.09 -5.31 -1.25
N TYR A 48 -8.82 -5.39 -0.92
CA TYR A 48 -8.20 -6.47 -0.16
C TYR A 48 -7.61 -5.88 1.12
N TYR A 49 -7.76 -6.60 2.22
CA TYR A 49 -7.05 -6.31 3.46
C TYR A 49 -5.75 -7.13 3.48
N ILE A 50 -4.63 -6.49 3.82
CA ILE A 50 -3.29 -7.09 3.86
C ILE A 50 -2.73 -6.93 5.28
N HIS A 51 -2.24 -8.03 5.85
CA HIS A 51 -1.68 -8.07 7.21
C HIS A 51 -0.66 -9.22 7.36
N PHE A 52 0.05 -9.28 8.50
CA PHE A 52 0.87 -10.44 8.82
C PHE A 52 0.02 -11.63 9.28
N ARG A 53 0.39 -12.84 8.85
CA ARG A 53 -0.31 -14.10 9.15
C ARG A 53 -0.45 -14.38 10.65
N ASP A 54 0.52 -13.95 11.44
CA ASP A 54 0.57 -14.08 12.90
C ASP A 54 -0.15 -12.94 13.64
N GLU A 55 -0.83 -12.06 12.89
CA GLU A 55 -1.60 -10.90 13.38
C GLU A 55 -0.77 -9.85 14.14
N ARG A 56 0.58 -9.93 14.08
CA ARG A 56 1.40 -8.84 14.62
C ARG A 56 1.21 -7.56 13.80
N PRO A 57 1.37 -6.37 14.40
CA PRO A 57 1.24 -5.12 13.67
C PRO A 57 2.23 -4.99 12.51
N LEU A 58 1.77 -4.41 11.41
CA LEU A 58 2.64 -3.86 10.38
C LEU A 58 3.25 -2.56 10.89
N VAL A 59 4.54 -2.36 10.62
CA VAL A 59 5.25 -1.12 10.93
C VAL A 59 5.72 -0.49 9.63
N PHE A 60 5.28 0.74 9.35
CA PHE A 60 5.67 1.47 8.15
C PHE A 60 6.71 2.54 8.45
N ALA A 61 7.67 2.70 7.54
CA ALA A 61 8.57 3.85 7.54
C ALA A 61 7.81 5.12 7.14
N ALA A 62 7.89 6.16 7.95
CA ALA A 62 7.18 7.42 7.72
C ALA A 62 8.03 8.63 8.08
N LEU A 63 7.71 9.78 7.49
CA LEU A 63 8.26 11.07 7.86
C LEU A 63 7.18 11.90 8.55
N PHE A 64 7.56 12.70 9.54
CA PHE A 64 6.66 13.65 10.19
C PHE A 64 7.14 15.09 10.03
N ASP A 65 6.24 16.03 10.23
CA ASP A 65 6.56 17.46 10.24
C ASP A 65 5.65 18.18 11.22
N THR A 66 6.16 19.28 11.75
CA THR A 66 5.44 20.12 12.71
C THR A 66 5.35 21.53 12.15
N TRP A 67 4.13 22.04 12.02
CA TRP A 67 3.86 23.38 11.53
C TRP A 67 3.06 24.15 12.56
N THR A 68 3.52 25.34 12.93
CA THR A 68 2.80 26.23 13.85
C THR A 68 2.27 27.43 13.06
N ASN A 69 0.97 27.71 13.19
CA ASN A 69 0.35 28.85 12.52
C ASN A 69 0.63 30.17 13.27
N SER A 70 0.18 31.29 12.70
CA SER A 70 0.34 32.62 13.30
C SER A 70 -0.41 32.81 14.62
N GLU A 71 -1.39 31.96 14.90
CA GLU A 71 -2.19 31.98 16.12
C GLU A 71 -1.57 31.11 17.23
N GLY A 72 -0.43 30.46 16.94
CA GLY A 72 0.27 29.57 17.88
C GLY A 72 -0.25 28.14 17.90
N GLU A 73 -1.20 27.79 17.04
CA GLU A 73 -1.69 26.41 16.92
C GLU A 73 -0.65 25.55 16.19
N THR A 74 -0.26 24.45 16.82
CA THR A 74 0.70 23.49 16.26
C THR A 74 -0.03 22.30 15.64
N LEU A 75 0.33 21.99 14.39
CA LEU A 75 -0.15 20.85 13.64
C LEU A 75 1.00 19.86 13.44
N HIS A 76 0.81 18.63 13.91
CA HIS A 76 1.67 17.50 13.60
C HIS A 76 1.07 16.72 12.43
N THR A 77 1.89 16.48 11.41
CA THR A 77 1.50 15.70 10.23
C THR A 77 2.53 14.65 9.94
N PHE A 78 2.13 13.60 9.23
CA PHE A 78 3.05 12.57 8.75
C PHE A 78 2.70 12.14 7.33
N THR A 79 3.66 11.48 6.69
CA THR A 79 3.49 10.83 5.39
C THR A 79 4.18 9.47 5.41
N ILE A 80 3.51 8.46 4.86
CA ILE A 80 4.04 7.10 4.76
C ILE A 80 4.96 7.02 3.54
N LEU A 81 6.12 6.39 3.70
CA LEU A 81 6.96 6.04 2.56
C LEU A 81 6.38 4.85 1.81
N THR A 82 6.39 4.95 0.48
CA THR A 82 5.98 3.87 -0.42
C THR A 82 7.14 3.49 -1.31
N THR A 83 7.20 2.22 -1.68
CA THR A 83 8.18 1.65 -2.61
C THR A 83 7.46 0.84 -3.70
N HIS A 84 8.21 0.23 -4.61
CA HIS A 84 7.63 -0.72 -5.56
C HIS A 84 7.01 -1.91 -4.81
N VAL A 85 5.98 -2.51 -5.38
CA VAL A 85 5.29 -3.66 -4.78
C VAL A 85 6.18 -4.91 -4.76
N SER A 86 5.97 -5.77 -3.76
CA SER A 86 6.55 -7.10 -3.69
C SER A 86 6.06 -8.00 -4.82
N THR A 87 6.80 -9.07 -5.09
CA THR A 87 6.43 -10.03 -6.15
C THR A 87 5.06 -10.67 -5.89
N SER A 88 4.76 -10.97 -4.62
CA SER A 88 3.52 -11.63 -4.19
C SER A 88 2.27 -10.74 -4.32
N LEU A 89 2.42 -9.41 -4.27
CA LEU A 89 1.30 -8.45 -4.32
C LEU A 89 1.19 -7.71 -5.66
N LYS A 90 2.05 -8.00 -6.64
CA LYS A 90 2.08 -7.32 -7.95
C LYS A 90 0.77 -7.41 -8.75
N TRP A 91 0.00 -8.47 -8.55
CA TRP A 91 -1.32 -8.65 -9.19
C TRP A 91 -2.40 -7.71 -8.61
N LEU A 92 -2.13 -7.10 -7.45
CA LEU A 92 -3.06 -6.24 -6.72
C LEU A 92 -2.82 -4.75 -7.03
N HIS A 93 -1.58 -4.28 -6.93
CA HIS A 93 -1.19 -2.88 -7.15
C HIS A 93 0.30 -2.74 -7.49
N ASP A 94 0.76 -1.57 -7.94
CA ASP A 94 2.17 -1.30 -8.34
C ASP A 94 3.05 -0.77 -7.19
N ARG A 95 2.42 -0.35 -6.09
CA ARG A 95 3.06 0.22 -4.90
C ARG A 95 2.64 -0.50 -3.64
N MET A 96 3.53 -0.46 -2.65
CA MET A 96 3.24 -0.84 -1.27
C MET A 96 3.90 0.15 -0.29
N PRO A 97 3.46 0.20 0.98
CA PRO A 97 4.21 0.87 2.03
C PRO A 97 5.61 0.26 2.19
N VAL A 98 6.58 1.06 2.63
CA VAL A 98 7.86 0.52 3.13
C VAL A 98 7.59 -0.12 4.49
N ILE A 99 7.50 -1.45 4.52
CA ILE A 99 7.25 -2.23 5.74
C ILE A 99 8.59 -2.58 6.38
N LEU A 100 8.76 -2.20 7.64
CA LEU A 100 9.91 -2.52 8.48
C LEU A 100 9.59 -3.83 9.20
N GLY A 101 10.13 -4.93 8.66
CA GLY A 101 9.69 -6.29 8.99
C GLY A 101 10.19 -6.84 10.31
N ASP A 102 11.31 -6.29 10.79
CA ASP A 102 12.09 -6.76 11.93
C ASP A 102 12.67 -5.59 12.74
N GLU A 103 13.18 -5.88 13.94
CA GLU A 103 13.76 -4.88 14.83
C GLU A 103 14.97 -4.18 14.20
N ASP A 104 15.78 -4.90 13.41
CA ASP A 104 16.97 -4.35 12.75
C ASP A 104 16.59 -3.28 11.72
N SER A 105 15.58 -3.51 10.88
CA SER A 105 15.09 -2.53 9.91
C SER A 105 14.43 -1.33 10.59
N VAL A 106 13.73 -1.54 11.72
CA VAL A 106 13.20 -0.45 12.56
C VAL A 106 14.34 0.41 13.13
N ASN A 107 15.36 -0.22 13.72
CA ASN A 107 16.51 0.47 14.29
C ASN A 107 17.33 1.19 13.21
N ALA A 108 17.52 0.55 12.05
CA ALA A 108 18.17 1.16 10.91
C ALA A 108 17.40 2.41 10.45
N TRP A 109 16.07 2.32 10.37
CA TRP A 109 15.21 3.44 10.02
C TRP A 109 15.28 4.58 11.03
N LEU A 110 15.17 4.31 12.33
CA LEU A 110 15.13 5.38 13.34
C LEU A 110 16.52 5.98 13.60
N ASN A 111 17.51 5.12 13.88
CA ASN A 111 18.74 5.52 14.56
C ASN A 111 19.96 5.55 13.65
N ASN A 112 19.95 4.83 12.52
CA ASN A 112 21.16 4.62 11.74
C ASN A 112 21.29 5.61 10.58
N SER A 113 21.92 6.76 10.83
CA SER A 113 22.22 7.74 9.77
C SER A 113 23.26 7.27 8.75
N SER A 114 23.98 6.17 9.01
CA SER A 114 25.04 5.65 8.15
C SER A 114 24.52 4.70 7.06
N VAL A 115 23.34 4.09 7.27
CA VAL A 115 22.72 3.23 6.26
C VAL A 115 22.07 4.10 5.19
N LYS A 116 22.26 3.72 3.92
CA LYS A 116 21.63 4.44 2.82
C LYS A 116 20.14 4.21 2.85
N LEU A 117 19.37 5.28 2.64
CA LEU A 117 17.91 5.23 2.60
C LEU A 117 17.37 4.14 1.67
N GLU A 118 18.02 3.97 0.52
CA GLU A 118 17.68 3.01 -0.52
C GLU A 118 17.82 1.56 -0.06
N GLU A 119 18.69 1.28 0.92
CA GLU A 119 18.91 -0.05 1.48
C GLU A 119 17.80 -0.42 2.50
N ILE A 120 17.16 0.57 3.12
CA ILE A 120 16.07 0.35 4.11
C ILE A 120 14.68 0.45 3.45
N THR A 121 14.55 1.20 2.36
CA THR A 121 13.24 1.50 1.73
C THR A 121 12.88 0.58 0.56
N VAL A 122 13.31 -0.68 0.67
CA VAL A 122 13.05 -1.77 -0.28
C VAL A 122 11.66 -2.39 -0.06
N PRO A 123 11.06 -3.07 -1.05
CA PRO A 123 9.84 -3.83 -0.87
C PRO A 123 10.03 -4.91 0.18
N TYR A 124 8.98 -5.16 0.95
CA TYR A 124 8.94 -6.29 1.86
C TYR A 124 8.59 -7.57 1.10
N GLU A 125 9.52 -8.51 1.05
CA GLU A 125 9.39 -9.78 0.30
C GLU A 125 9.16 -10.99 1.22
N GLY A 126 8.80 -10.76 2.49
CA GLY A 126 8.44 -11.85 3.41
C GLY A 126 7.20 -12.62 2.95
N THR A 127 7.15 -13.91 3.28
CA THR A 127 6.08 -14.84 2.87
C THR A 127 4.95 -14.95 3.91
N ASP A 128 5.05 -14.17 4.98
CA ASP A 128 4.12 -14.06 6.10
C ASP A 128 3.07 -12.96 5.90
N LEU A 129 3.18 -12.11 4.87
CA LEU A 129 2.05 -11.28 4.44
C LEU A 129 0.95 -12.14 3.82
N VAL A 130 -0.26 -11.96 4.31
CA VAL A 130 -1.48 -12.59 3.81
C VAL A 130 -2.52 -11.53 3.46
N TRP A 131 -3.47 -11.90 2.61
CA TRP A 131 -4.50 -10.98 2.15
C TRP A 131 -5.80 -11.71 1.84
N TYR A 132 -6.91 -11.01 2.00
CA TYR A 132 -8.22 -11.49 1.61
C TYR A 132 -9.13 -10.33 1.17
N PRO A 133 -10.11 -10.58 0.30
CA PRO A 133 -11.02 -9.54 -0.15
C PRO A 133 -11.98 -9.11 0.96
N VAL A 134 -12.26 -7.82 1.03
CA VAL A 134 -13.24 -7.25 1.98
C VAL A 134 -14.38 -6.55 1.24
N THR A 135 -15.35 -6.04 1.99
CA THR A 135 -16.52 -5.36 1.41
C THR A 135 -16.12 -4.13 0.58
N THR A 136 -16.82 -3.91 -0.54
CA THR A 136 -16.64 -2.69 -1.37
C THR A 136 -17.09 -1.41 -0.64
N ALA A 137 -17.80 -1.54 0.48
CA ALA A 137 -18.15 -0.43 1.35
C ALA A 137 -16.91 0.32 1.90
N MET A 138 -15.74 -0.32 1.92
CA MET A 138 -14.46 0.30 2.26
C MET A 138 -14.09 1.53 1.43
N GLY A 139 -14.70 1.72 0.26
CA GLY A 139 -14.53 2.95 -0.53
C GLY A 139 -15.18 4.19 0.12
N LYS A 140 -16.05 4.02 1.12
CA LYS A 140 -16.74 5.11 1.82
C LYS A 140 -16.00 5.42 3.12
N THR A 141 -15.52 6.64 3.28
CA THR A 141 -14.80 7.07 4.50
C THR A 141 -15.65 6.98 5.77
N SER A 142 -16.99 7.05 5.63
CA SER A 142 -17.94 6.88 6.73
C SER A 142 -18.14 5.42 7.16
N PHE A 143 -17.64 4.44 6.41
CA PHE A 143 -17.73 3.03 6.76
C PHE A 143 -16.60 2.69 7.74
N GLN A 144 -16.98 2.36 8.97
CA GLN A 144 -16.08 2.15 10.10
C GLN A 144 -16.59 0.99 10.97
N GLY A 145 -15.69 0.34 11.70
CA GLY A 145 -16.00 -0.71 12.65
C GLY A 145 -15.44 -2.09 12.27
N PRO A 146 -15.79 -3.14 13.03
CA PRO A 146 -15.21 -4.48 12.87
C PRO A 146 -15.48 -5.12 11.50
N ASP A 147 -16.51 -4.67 10.79
CA ASP A 147 -16.86 -5.17 9.46
C ASP A 147 -15.86 -4.74 8.37
N CYS A 148 -14.99 -3.76 8.66
CA CYS A 148 -13.98 -3.28 7.71
C CYS A 148 -12.97 -4.37 7.28
N ILE A 149 -12.68 -5.31 8.19
CA ILE A 149 -11.75 -6.42 7.96
C ILE A 149 -12.46 -7.77 7.80
N LYS A 150 -13.78 -7.80 7.60
CA LYS A 150 -14.47 -9.08 7.38
C LYS A 150 -14.23 -9.55 5.95
N GLU A 151 -13.65 -10.75 5.83
CA GLU A 151 -13.48 -11.42 4.54
C GLU A 151 -14.84 -11.63 3.84
N VAL A 152 -14.85 -11.42 2.52
CA VAL A 152 -16.02 -11.67 1.66
C VAL A 152 -15.72 -12.68 0.57
N LYS A 153 -16.71 -13.48 0.17
CA LYS A 153 -16.56 -14.35 -1.00
C LYS A 153 -16.72 -13.53 -2.28
N ILE A 154 -15.71 -13.54 -3.15
CA ILE A 154 -15.84 -12.99 -4.50
C ILE A 154 -16.57 -14.02 -5.38
N GLY A 155 -17.86 -13.79 -5.63
CA GLY A 155 -18.62 -14.56 -6.62
C GLY A 155 -18.33 -14.11 -8.06
N PRO A 156 -18.63 -14.94 -9.08
CA PRO A 156 -18.66 -14.51 -10.47
C PRO A 156 -19.62 -13.33 -10.61
N SER A 157 -19.25 -12.34 -11.42
CA SER A 157 -19.95 -11.07 -11.49
C SER A 157 -21.29 -11.16 -12.21
N GLU A 158 -22.35 -11.47 -11.48
CA GLU A 158 -23.72 -11.48 -12.02
C GLU A 158 -24.33 -10.08 -12.00
N LYS A 159 -23.88 -9.18 -12.88
CA LYS A 159 -24.74 -8.07 -13.33
C LYS A 159 -24.63 -7.92 -14.84
N PRO A 160 -25.57 -8.50 -15.61
CA PRO A 160 -25.63 -8.26 -17.05
C PRO A 160 -25.86 -6.76 -17.30
N ILE A 161 -25.24 -6.27 -18.37
CA ILE A 161 -25.30 -4.88 -18.89
C ILE A 161 -26.75 -4.48 -19.29
N SER A 162 -27.72 -5.38 -19.12
CA SER A 162 -29.12 -5.23 -19.56
C SER A 162 -29.90 -4.09 -18.88
N ASN A 163 -29.41 -3.50 -17.78
CA ASN A 163 -30.14 -2.42 -17.10
C ASN A 163 -29.77 -1.01 -17.58
N PHE A 164 -28.89 -0.85 -18.58
CA PHE A 164 -28.53 0.47 -19.13
C PHE A 164 -29.33 0.87 -20.39
N PHE A 165 -30.12 -0.03 -20.97
CA PHE A 165 -30.97 0.27 -22.13
C PHE A 165 -32.45 0.05 -21.82
N THR A 166 -33.04 0.87 -20.94
CA THR A 166 -34.49 1.06 -20.98
C THR A 166 -34.88 2.54 -20.85
N LYS A 167 -35.62 2.95 -21.89
CA LYS A 167 -36.57 4.07 -21.98
C LYS A 167 -36.08 5.36 -22.66
N LYS A 168 -36.39 5.47 -23.97
CA LYS A 168 -37.50 6.32 -24.43
C LYS A 168 -37.99 5.89 -25.81
N ALA A 169 -39.25 5.48 -25.91
CA ALA A 169 -40.00 5.35 -27.14
C ALA A 169 -41.23 6.28 -27.09
N ALA A 170 -41.73 6.62 -28.30
CA ALA A 170 -42.84 7.50 -28.69
C ALA A 170 -42.43 8.96 -29.00
N GLY A 171 -42.55 9.50 -30.22
CA GLY A 171 -43.10 9.07 -31.53
C GLY A 171 -43.01 10.29 -32.50
N PRO A 172 -43.85 10.42 -33.56
CA PRO A 172 -43.97 9.61 -34.78
C PRO A 172 -43.23 10.22 -36.00
N VAL A 173 -43.19 9.43 -37.08
CA VAL A 173 -42.55 9.67 -38.39
C VAL A 173 -43.26 10.77 -39.20
N LYS A 174 -42.47 11.61 -39.90
CA LYS A 174 -42.84 12.18 -41.21
C LYS A 174 -41.70 11.99 -42.21
N SER A 175 -42.10 11.45 -43.35
CA SER A 175 -41.36 11.23 -44.59
C SER A 175 -40.86 12.52 -45.23
N GLU A 176 -39.66 12.49 -45.82
CA GLU A 176 -39.42 13.01 -47.18
C GLU A 176 -38.07 12.53 -47.73
N LYS A 177 -38.01 12.53 -49.06
CA LYS A 177 -37.13 11.74 -49.94
C LYS A 177 -36.30 12.75 -50.73
N ALA A 178 -34.97 12.61 -50.80
CA ALA A 178 -34.21 12.96 -52.00
C ALA A 178 -32.73 12.56 -51.89
N SER A 179 -32.30 11.93 -52.98
CA SER A 179 -30.99 11.57 -53.48
C SER A 179 -29.94 12.70 -53.52
N GLY A 180 -28.67 12.33 -53.48
CA GLY A 180 -27.56 13.18 -53.93
C GLY A 180 -26.20 12.55 -53.66
N GLU A 181 -25.66 11.87 -54.67
CA GLU A 181 -24.31 11.31 -54.72
C GLU A 181 -23.20 12.38 -54.75
N PHE A 182 -22.05 11.97 -54.18
CA PHE A 182 -20.65 12.26 -54.54
C PHE A 182 -20.27 13.57 -55.23
N ALA A 183 -19.34 14.30 -54.59
CA ALA A 183 -18.23 14.91 -55.31
C ALA A 183 -17.00 15.05 -54.41
N GLU A 184 -16.01 14.25 -54.76
CA GLU A 184 -14.57 14.38 -54.56
C GLU A 184 -14.05 15.83 -54.71
N THR A 185 -13.01 16.21 -53.95
CA THR A 185 -11.86 16.93 -54.50
C THR A 185 -10.67 16.94 -53.53
N GLN A 186 -9.51 16.70 -54.13
CA GLN A 186 -8.21 16.54 -53.52
C GLN A 186 -7.46 17.86 -53.36
N ALA A 187 -6.46 17.80 -52.46
CA ALA A 187 -5.13 18.43 -52.54
C ALA A 187 -5.07 19.95 -52.24
N PHE A 188 -4.02 20.52 -51.63
CA PHE A 188 -2.59 20.33 -51.84
C PHE A 188 -1.79 21.21 -50.83
N LYS A 189 -0.55 20.80 -50.51
CA LYS A 189 0.67 21.59 -50.18
C LYS A 189 0.66 22.53 -48.95
N THR A 190 1.77 22.85 -48.27
CA THR A 190 3.13 22.34 -48.06
C THR A 190 3.78 23.34 -47.06
N ALA A 191 4.51 22.82 -46.06
CA ALA A 191 5.62 23.40 -45.28
C ALA A 191 5.48 24.78 -44.59
N LYS A 192 5.75 24.84 -43.27
CA LYS A 192 7.06 25.29 -42.73
C LYS A 192 7.16 25.09 -41.20
N GLU A 193 8.41 25.06 -40.76
CA GLU A 193 8.97 24.70 -39.45
C GLU A 193 8.70 25.66 -38.27
N GLU A 194 8.92 25.09 -37.08
CA GLU A 194 9.34 25.66 -35.78
C GLU A 194 8.40 26.54 -34.96
N SER A 195 7.99 26.04 -33.78
CA SER A 195 8.42 26.58 -32.47
C SER A 195 7.78 25.81 -31.30
N ASP A 196 8.54 25.72 -30.22
CA ASP A 196 8.18 25.19 -28.91
C ASP A 196 6.98 25.91 -28.27
N ASP A 197 5.96 25.15 -27.85
CA ASP A 197 5.28 25.27 -26.53
C ASP A 197 4.16 24.18 -26.47
N ASP A 198 4.25 23.20 -25.56
CA ASP A 198 3.14 22.28 -25.29
C ASP A 198 2.65 22.45 -23.86
N SER A 199 1.76 23.43 -23.70
CA SER A 199 0.70 23.41 -22.71
C SER A 199 -0.48 22.62 -23.30
N GLY A 200 -0.77 21.42 -22.77
CA GLY A 200 -1.82 20.57 -23.33
C GLY A 200 -2.26 19.43 -22.43
N GLU A 201 -3.32 19.69 -21.68
CA GLU A 201 -4.10 18.80 -20.83
C GLU A 201 -4.33 17.36 -21.34
N ASN A 202 -4.34 16.41 -20.40
CA ASN A 202 -5.03 15.11 -20.55
C ASN A 202 -5.92 14.89 -19.30
N PRO A 203 -7.07 14.20 -19.41
CA PRO A 203 -8.31 14.72 -18.88
C PRO A 203 -8.77 13.95 -17.64
N SER A 204 -9.53 14.65 -16.80
CA SER A 204 -10.52 14.09 -15.88
C SER A 204 -10.07 12.93 -14.99
N ASN A 205 -9.30 13.22 -13.94
CA ASN A 205 -9.41 12.46 -12.71
C ASN A 205 -10.28 13.27 -11.74
N LYS A 206 -11.55 12.89 -11.61
CA LYS A 206 -12.38 13.34 -10.49
C LYS A 206 -11.75 12.79 -9.21
N THR A 207 -10.98 13.62 -8.53
CA THR A 207 -10.47 13.36 -7.19
C THR A 207 -11.64 13.37 -6.22
N GLU A 208 -12.15 12.19 -5.87
CA GLU A 208 -13.07 12.06 -4.75
C GLU A 208 -12.31 12.34 -3.45
N LYS A 209 -12.77 13.36 -2.74
CA LYS A 209 -12.22 13.83 -1.46
C LYS A 209 -12.41 12.77 -0.39
N ILE A 210 -11.33 12.13 0.02
CA ILE A 210 -11.24 11.42 1.29
C ILE A 210 -11.02 12.49 2.36
N HIS A 211 -12.11 12.90 3.03
CA HIS A 211 -12.04 13.66 4.28
C HIS A 211 -12.08 12.66 5.42
N GLN A 212 -11.05 12.64 6.26
CA GLN A 212 -11.05 11.83 7.48
C GLN A 212 -10.56 12.68 8.66
N THR A 213 -11.24 12.47 9.77
CA THR A 213 -11.28 13.28 10.99
C THR A 213 -9.99 13.16 11.79
N SER A 214 -9.32 14.30 12.01
CA SER A 214 -8.26 14.42 13.00
C SER A 214 -8.88 14.45 14.40
N THR A 215 -8.62 13.43 15.21
CA THR A 215 -8.77 13.53 16.66
C THR A 215 -7.55 14.23 17.23
N VAL A 216 -7.77 15.29 18.01
CA VAL A 216 -6.73 15.96 18.79
C VAL A 216 -6.24 14.98 19.86
N VAL A 217 -5.07 14.40 19.66
CA VAL A 217 -4.37 13.60 20.67
C VAL A 217 -3.59 14.59 21.52
N LYS A 218 -3.86 14.61 22.84
CA LYS A 218 -3.10 15.42 23.80
C LYS A 218 -1.68 14.87 23.93
N ASP A 219 -0.72 15.78 24.06
CA ASP A 219 0.71 15.52 24.19
C ASP A 219 1.04 14.65 25.41
N GLU A 220 1.10 13.34 25.21
CA GLU A 220 1.85 12.41 26.04
C GLU A 220 2.82 11.68 25.10
N PRO A 221 4.15 11.73 25.34
CA PRO A 221 5.08 10.97 24.53
C PRO A 221 4.81 9.47 24.70
N VAL A 222 4.27 8.83 23.67
CA VAL A 222 4.14 7.37 23.63
C VAL A 222 5.53 6.80 23.41
N THR A 223 6.17 6.34 24.48
CA THR A 223 7.33 5.45 24.39
C THR A 223 6.82 4.09 23.94
N LEU A 224 6.90 3.81 22.63
CA LEU A 224 6.67 2.48 22.10
C LEU A 224 7.83 1.59 22.51
N ASP A 225 7.57 0.58 23.33
CA ASP A 225 8.54 -0.47 23.65
C ASP A 225 8.72 -1.37 22.40
N PRO A 226 9.93 -1.43 21.79
CA PRO A 226 10.19 -2.27 20.63
C PRO A 226 9.88 -3.75 20.86
N GLN A 227 9.95 -4.22 22.12
CA GLN A 227 9.67 -5.62 22.48
C GLN A 227 8.17 -5.97 22.36
N VAL A 228 7.28 -4.98 22.27
CA VAL A 228 5.84 -5.23 22.04
C VAL A 228 5.58 -5.71 20.61
N PHE A 229 6.44 -5.38 19.65
CA PHE A 229 6.26 -5.72 18.23
C PHE A 229 6.88 -7.06 17.83
N TYR A 230 7.84 -7.55 18.62
CA TYR A 230 8.54 -8.79 18.37
C TYR A 230 8.54 -9.62 19.65
N LYS A 231 7.56 -10.52 19.78
CA LYS A 231 7.68 -11.59 20.77
C LYS A 231 8.75 -12.54 20.26
N ALA A 232 9.86 -12.64 20.98
CA ALA A 232 10.80 -13.73 20.80
C ALA A 232 10.05 -15.05 21.03
N ASP A 233 10.17 -15.97 20.07
CA ASP A 233 9.65 -17.33 20.16
C ASP A 233 10.46 -18.05 21.25
N GLU A 234 9.98 -18.03 22.49
CA GLU A 234 10.57 -18.82 23.58
C GLU A 234 10.26 -20.29 23.34
N GLY A 235 11.19 -20.94 22.63
CA GLY A 235 11.68 -22.29 22.92
C GLY A 235 10.64 -23.38 23.18
N ILE A 236 10.47 -24.24 22.17
CA ILE A 236 10.07 -25.63 22.37
C ILE A 236 10.99 -26.24 23.44
N LYS A 237 10.45 -26.48 24.63
CA LYS A 237 11.09 -27.28 25.67
C LYS A 237 11.30 -28.69 25.11
N LYS A 238 12.57 -29.04 24.85
CA LYS A 238 12.94 -30.44 24.66
C LYS A 238 12.80 -31.12 26.01
N GLU A 239 11.92 -32.11 26.10
CA GLU A 239 11.91 -33.04 27.22
C GLU A 239 13.20 -33.88 27.12
N ASP A 240 14.03 -33.79 28.16
CA ASP A 240 15.22 -34.63 28.33
C ASP A 240 14.77 -36.08 28.61
N GLY A 241 14.63 -36.86 27.54
CA GLY A 241 14.54 -38.31 27.60
C GLY A 241 15.92 -38.90 27.89
N MET A 242 16.17 -39.16 29.18
CA MET A 242 17.28 -40.00 29.66
C MET A 242 17.14 -41.41 29.07
N LEU A 243 17.98 -41.75 28.08
CA LEU A 243 18.20 -43.13 27.67
C LEU A 243 19.17 -43.79 28.68
N PRO A 244 18.92 -45.03 29.12
CA PRO A 244 19.85 -45.73 30.01
C PRO A 244 21.10 -46.17 29.25
N ASP A 245 22.26 -45.99 29.88
CA ASP A 245 23.55 -46.50 29.43
C ASP A 245 23.55 -48.04 29.37
N ASP A 246 23.81 -48.59 28.19
CA ASP A 246 24.16 -50.00 28.01
C ASP A 246 25.59 -50.26 28.52
N PRO A 247 25.84 -51.35 29.27
CA PRO A 247 27.18 -51.64 29.78
C PRO A 247 28.07 -52.22 28.67
N VAL A 248 29.26 -51.62 28.53
CA VAL A 248 30.34 -52.11 27.66
C VAL A 248 30.97 -53.35 28.28
N GLU A 249 30.76 -54.52 27.68
CA GLU A 249 31.57 -55.72 27.96
C GLU A 249 32.96 -55.55 27.35
N GLU A 250 33.99 -55.50 28.20
CA GLU A 250 35.39 -55.67 27.81
C GLU A 250 35.62 -57.10 27.32
N ARG A 251 36.03 -57.26 26.05
CA ARG A 251 36.57 -58.52 25.54
C ARG A 251 38.11 -58.50 25.58
N ASP A 252 38.64 -59.47 26.31
CA ASP A 252 40.04 -59.84 26.49
C ASP A 252 40.76 -60.13 25.15
N PRO A 253 41.93 -59.52 24.87
CA PRO A 253 42.64 -59.68 23.61
C PRO A 253 43.63 -60.86 23.63
N PHE A 254 43.23 -62.06 24.05
CA PHE A 254 44.02 -63.29 23.78
C PHE A 254 43.14 -64.54 23.66
N SER A 255 42.65 -64.83 22.45
CA SER A 255 42.52 -66.23 22.03
C SER A 255 42.50 -66.37 20.51
N ILE A 256 43.51 -67.08 20.01
CA ILE A 256 43.67 -67.55 18.63
C ILE A 256 42.90 -68.86 18.48
N LYS A 257 42.02 -68.96 17.48
CA LYS A 257 41.95 -70.04 16.48
C LYS A 257 40.85 -69.79 15.46
#